data_AF-A0A7I8MZC9-F1
#
_entry.id   AF-A0A7I8MZC9-F1
#
_cell.length_a   1.000
_cell.length_b   1.000
_cell.length_c   1.000
_cell.angle_alpha   90.00
_cell.angle_beta   90.00
_cell.angle_gamma   90.00
#
_symmetry.space_group_name_H-M   'P 1'
#
loop_
_entity.id
_entity.type
_entity.pdbx_description
1 polymer ?
#
loop_
_entity_poly.entity_id
_entity_poly.type
_entity_poly.pdbx_seq_one_letter_code
_entity_poly.pdbx_strand_id
1 'polypeptide(L)' 'MAEIQNYIETDAEREEGHVDTRSRNFECDNADPSLGCNMGIDVQG' A
#
# COMPACT_ATOMS: atom_id res chain seq x y z
N MET A 1 1.73 -21.42 20.49
CA MET A 1 1.76 -20.11 21.16
C MET A 1 1.05 -19.17 20.21
N ALA A 2 -0.09 -18.61 20.59
CA ALA A 2 -0.83 -17.72 19.71
C ALA A 2 -0.12 -16.36 19.73
N GLU A 3 0.29 -15.87 18.56
CA GLU A 3 0.82 -14.53 18.41
C GLU A 3 -0.31 -13.53 18.66
N ILE A 4 -0.10 -12.61 19.61
CA ILE A 4 -1.08 -11.56 19.89
C ILE A 4 -0.83 -10.49 18.83
N GLN A 5 -1.66 -10.49 17.78
CA GLN A 5 -1.63 -9.42 16.78
C GLN A 5 -2.08 -8.12 17.43
N ASN A 6 -1.14 -7.19 17.60
CA ASN A 6 -1.43 -5.84 18.05
C ASN A 6 -1.69 -4.96 16.81
N TYR A 7 -2.92 -4.47 16.67
CA TYR A 7 -3.35 -3.63 15.54
C TYR A 7 -3.12 -2.14 15.79
N ILE A 8 -2.37 -1.79 16.83
CA ILE A 8 -1.96 -0.42 17.14
C ILE A 8 -0.58 -0.21 16.54
N GLU A 9 -0.49 0.78 15.65
CA GLU A 9 0.75 1.18 15.01
C GLU A 9 1.78 1.63 16.06
N THR A 10 2.96 1.03 16.01
CA THR A 10 4.09 1.40 16.87
C THR A 10 4.74 2.70 16.39
N ASP A 11 5.49 3.39 17.28
CA ASP A 11 6.21 4.60 16.86
C ASP A 11 7.25 4.32 15.76
N ALA A 12 7.79 3.10 15.70
CA ALA A 12 8.69 2.67 14.63
C ALA A 12 7.95 2.55 13.28
N GLU A 13 6.78 1.91 13.24
CA GLU A 13 5.95 1.80 12.02
C GLU A 13 5.49 3.18 11.53
N ARG A 14 5.19 4.09 12.46
CA ARG A 14 4.85 5.49 12.16
C ARG A 14 6.01 6.25 11.53
N GLU A 15 7.22 6.06 12.05
CA GLU A 15 8.43 6.72 11.54
C GLU A 15 8.87 6.13 10.19
N GLU A 16 8.71 4.82 10.00
CA GLU A 16 8.94 4.14 8.72
C GLU A 16 7.90 4.54 7.66
N GLY A 17 6.67 4.80 8.11
CA GLY A 17 5.55 5.25 7.30
C GLY A 17 4.92 4.13 6.47
N HIS A 18 3.68 4.35 6.02
CA HIS A 18 3.01 3.40 5.13
C HIS A 18 3.42 3.64 3.68
N VAL A 19 3.68 2.55 2.97
CA VAL A 19 3.92 2.58 1.52
C VAL A 19 2.67 3.07 0.81
N ASP A 20 2.79 4.18 0.07
CA ASP A 20 1.74 4.65 -0.83
C ASP A 20 1.64 3.71 -2.04
N THR A 21 0.80 2.69 -1.90
CA THR A 21 0.53 1.69 -2.94
C THR A 21 -0.28 2.27 -4.09
N ARG A 22 -1.01 3.38 -3.88
CA ARG A 22 -1.81 4.04 -4.92
C ARG A 22 -0.91 4.73 -5.92
N SER A 23 -0.08 5.67 -5.47
CA SER A 23 0.76 6.46 -6.40
C SER A 23 1.74 5.56 -7.15
N ARG A 24 2.33 4.59 -6.44
CA ARG A 24 3.26 3.61 -7.01
C ARG A 24 2.61 2.71 -8.06
N ASN A 25 1.29 2.49 -8.01
CA ASN A 25 0.59 1.71 -9.01
C ASN A 25 0.57 2.39 -10.40
N PHE A 26 0.80 3.71 -10.47
CA PHE A 26 0.84 4.45 -11.74
C PHE A 26 2.27 4.67 -12.26
N GLU A 27 3.29 4.19 -11.54
CA GLU A 27 4.71 4.30 -11.93
C GLU A 27 5.14 3.15 -12.86
N CYS A 28 4.57 3.08 -14.06
CA CYS A 28 5.06 2.20 -15.13
C CYS A 28 4.83 2.79 -16.53
N ASP A 29 5.49 2.19 -17.53
CA ASP A 29 5.50 2.71 -18.91
C ASP A 29 4.12 2.74 -19.60
N ASN A 30 3.18 1.89 -19.19
CA ASN A 30 1.83 1.79 -19.79
C ASN A 30 0.73 1.76 -18.72
N ALA A 31 0.79 2.68 -17.77
CA ALA A 31 -0.23 2.80 -16.74
C ALA A 31 -1.60 3.15 -17.34
N ASP A 32 -2.65 2.42 -16.96
CA ASP A 32 -4.01 2.87 -17.23
C ASP A 32 -4.32 4.12 -16.38
N PRO A 33 -4.94 5.18 -16.92
CA PRO A 33 -5.21 6.41 -16.17
C PRO A 33 -6.11 6.23 -14.94
N SER A 34 -6.91 5.17 -14.91
CA SER A 34 -7.86 4.87 -13.83
C SER A 34 -7.43 3.70 -12.96
N LEU A 35 -6.78 2.69 -13.54
CA LEU A 35 -6.45 1.42 -12.88
C LEU A 35 -4.95 1.26 -12.60
N GLY A 36 -4.10 2.12 -13.16
CA GLY A 36 -2.65 2.01 -13.08
C GLY A 36 -2.12 0.78 -13.81
N CYS A 37 -1.04 0.22 -13.29
CA CYS A 37 -0.29 -0.87 -13.92
C CYS A 37 -0.66 -2.24 -13.36
N ASN A 38 -1.05 -2.28 -12.09
CA ASN A 38 -1.29 -3.49 -11.35
C ASN A 38 -2.76 -3.60 -10.96
N MET A 39 -3.55 -4.21 -11.84
CA MET A 39 -4.99 -4.48 -11.62
C MET A 39 -5.27 -5.43 -10.45
N GLY A 40 -4.23 -6.08 -9.90
CA GLY A 40 -4.34 -6.92 -8.70
C GLY A 40 -4.23 -6.14 -7.39
N ILE A 41 -3.83 -4.87 -7.44
CA ILE A 41 -3.85 -3.96 -6.30
C ILE A 41 -5.20 -3.24 -6.33
N ASP A 42 -6.08 -3.60 -5.39
CA ASP A 42 -7.34 -2.88 -5.19
C ASP A 42 -7.04 -1.53 -4.54
N VAL A 43 -6.88 -0.50 -5.37
CA VAL A 43 -6.69 0.88 -4.92
C VAL A 43 -8.06 1.46 -4.63
N GLN A 44 -8.42 1.61 -3.34
CA GLN A 44 -9.66 2.29 -2.97
C GLN A 44 -9.64 3.76 -3.47
N GLY A 45 -10.71 4.15 -4.17
CA GLY A 45 -10.86 5.43 -4.91
C GLY A 45 -10.84 6.68 -4.05
#